data_AF-L1JNC3-F1
#
_entry.id   AF-L1JNC3-F1
#
_cell.length_a   1.000
_cell.length_b   1.000
_cell.length_c   1.000
_cell.angle_alpha   90.00
_cell.angle_beta   90.00
_cell.angle_gamma   90.00
#
_symmetry.space_group_name_H-M   'P 1'
#
loop_
_entity.id
_entity.type
_entity.pdbx_description
1 polymer ?
#
loop_
_entity_poly.entity_id
_entity_poly.type
_entity_poly.pdbx_seq_one_letter_code
_entity_poly.pdbx_strand_id
1 'polypeptide(L)'
;MQSTIREVRAREILDSRGNPTVEVDLQTSLGTFRASVPSGASTGEYEAVELRDQDRNRFGGKGVLKAVKNVNEIIRPALVGEQGSCQILIDDKLM
;
A
#
# COMPACT_ATOMS: atom_id res chain seq x y z
N MET A 1 1.00 2.76 25.77
CA MET A 1 1.36 3.75 24.72
C MET A 1 0.36 3.57 23.58
N GLN A 2 -0.39 4.60 23.19
CA GLN A 2 -1.44 4.49 22.18
C GLN A 2 -0.85 4.52 20.76
N SER A 3 -1.11 3.47 19.98
CA SER A 3 -0.63 3.31 18.59
C SER A 3 -1.62 3.87 17.56
N THR A 4 -2.43 4.86 17.95
CA THR A 4 -3.41 5.49 17.07
C THR A 4 -2.77 5.97 15.77
N ILE A 5 -3.31 5.53 14.64
CA ILE A 5 -2.89 5.91 13.30
C ILE A 5 -3.24 7.38 13.07
N ARG A 6 -2.24 8.20 12.76
CA ARG A 6 -2.39 9.64 12.50
C ARG A 6 -2.37 9.98 11.03
N GLU A 7 -1.54 9.27 10.26
CA GLU A 7 -1.39 9.47 8.81
C GLU A 7 -0.99 8.14 8.16
N VAL A 8 -1.43 7.94 6.92
CA VAL A 8 -1.00 6.84 6.06
C VAL A 8 -0.70 7.42 4.69
N ARG A 9 0.54 7.31 4.21
CA ARG A 9 0.95 7.89 2.92
C ARG A 9 1.66 6.87 2.05
N ALA A 10 1.17 6.67 0.85
CA ALA A 10 1.80 5.83 -0.17
C ALA A 10 2.59 6.65 -1.19
N ARG A 11 3.60 6.00 -1.77
CA ARG A 11 4.33 6.46 -2.96
C ARG A 11 4.75 5.29 -3.84
N GLU A 12 5.06 5.62 -5.10
CA GLU A 12 5.65 4.69 -6.05
C GLU A 12 7.18 4.66 -5.85
N ILE A 13 7.75 3.47 -5.73
CA ILE A 13 9.21 3.21 -5.71
C ILE A 13 9.55 2.13 -6.75
N LEU A 14 10.83 1.78 -6.90
CA LEU A 14 11.26 0.69 -7.79
C LEU A 14 11.67 -0.56 -6.99
N ASP A 15 11.26 -1.73 -7.48
CA ASP A 15 11.67 -3.02 -6.95
C ASP A 15 13.07 -3.45 -7.43
N SER A 16 13.53 -4.63 -6.99
CA SER A 16 14.83 -5.19 -7.35
C SER A 16 15.01 -5.48 -8.85
N ARG A 17 13.93 -5.49 -9.62
CA ARG A 17 13.90 -5.69 -11.08
C ARG A 17 13.67 -4.38 -11.84
N GLY A 18 13.62 -3.24 -11.14
CA GLY A 18 13.35 -1.93 -11.72
C GLY A 18 11.89 -1.71 -12.13
N ASN A 19 10.94 -2.54 -11.70
CA ASN A 19 9.52 -2.28 -11.92
C ASN A 19 8.94 -1.44 -10.77
N PRO A 20 7.96 -0.58 -11.04
CA PRO A 20 7.27 0.16 -10.00
C PRO A 20 6.62 -0.75 -8.94
N THR A 21 6.64 -0.35 -7.67
CA THR A 21 5.88 -0.97 -6.58
C THR A 21 5.47 0.08 -5.54
N VAL A 22 4.57 -0.30 -4.62
CA VAL A 22 4.03 0.59 -3.60
C VAL A 22 4.85 0.51 -2.31
N GLU A 23 5.20 1.68 -1.77
CA GLU A 23 5.69 1.83 -0.40
C GLU A 23 4.73 2.69 0.40
N VAL A 24 4.44 2.28 1.64
CA VAL A 24 3.53 2.97 2.56
C VAL A 24 4.28 3.37 3.83
N ASP A 25 4.12 4.64 4.21
CA ASP A 25 4.46 5.14 5.54
C ASP A 25 3.19 5.22 6.39
N LEU A 26 3.26 4.69 7.61
CA LEU A 26 2.25 4.78 8.64
C LEU A 26 2.81 5.57 9.82
N GLN A 27 2.16 6.65 10.21
CA GLN A 27 2.59 7.51 11.31
C GLN A 27 1.69 7.34 12.54
N THR A 28 2.30 7.11 13.70
CA THR A 28 1.61 7.09 15.00
C THR A 28 2.30 8.01 16.00
N SER A 29 1.86 7.97 17.26
CA SER A 29 2.58 8.62 18.36
C SER A 29 3.95 8.00 18.65
N LEU A 30 4.20 6.77 18.19
CA LEU A 30 5.42 6.00 18.43
C LEU A 30 6.50 6.24 17.37
N GLY A 31 6.14 6.85 16.24
CA GLY A 31 7.05 7.11 15.14
C GLY A 31 6.41 6.89 13.76
N THR A 32 7.27 6.81 12.75
CA THR A 32 6.89 6.48 11.37
C THR A 32 7.39 5.07 11.06
N PHE A 33 6.50 4.23 10.55
CA PHE A 33 6.75 2.85 10.17
C PHE A 33 6.59 2.74 8.66
N ARG A 34 7.49 2.02 7.99
CA ARG A 34 7.55 1.96 6.53
C ARG A 34 7.54 0.52 6.06
N ALA A 35 6.74 0.24 5.04
CA ALA A 35 6.68 -1.06 4.40
C ALA A 35 6.59 -0.92 2.88
N SER A 36 7.40 -1.70 2.18
CA SER A 36 7.40 -1.83 0.72
C SER A 36 6.88 -3.21 0.32
N VAL A 37 6.00 -3.26 -0.68
CA VAL A 37 5.38 -4.52 -1.13
C VAL A 37 6.20 -5.12 -2.28
N PRO A 38 6.55 -6.42 -2.26
CA PRO A 38 7.22 -7.06 -3.39
C PRO A 38 6.26 -7.17 -4.59
N SER A 39 6.80 -7.11 -5.81
CA SER A 39 6.00 -7.36 -7.01
C SER A 39 5.81 -8.85 -7.25
N GLY A 40 4.57 -9.25 -7.51
CA GLY A 40 4.25 -10.63 -7.86
C GLY A 40 4.98 -11.06 -9.13
N ALA A 41 5.55 -12.26 -9.13
CA ALA A 41 6.02 -12.92 -10.35
C ALA A 41 5.15 -14.14 -10.72
N SER A 42 4.38 -14.64 -9.75
CA SER A 42 3.46 -15.75 -9.94
C SER A 42 2.19 -15.27 -10.65
N THR A 43 1.57 -16.19 -11.39
CA THR A 43 0.35 -15.96 -12.19
C THR A 43 -0.75 -16.95 -11.80
N GLY A 44 -0.72 -17.43 -10.55
CA GLY A 44 -1.70 -18.38 -10.03
C GLY A 44 -3.12 -17.81 -10.14
N GLU A 45 -4.05 -18.63 -10.64
CA GLU A 45 -5.44 -18.24 -10.87
C GLU A 45 -6.19 -17.82 -9.59
N TYR A 46 -5.72 -18.29 -8.43
CA TYR A 46 -6.33 -18.05 -7.12
C TYR A 46 -5.58 -17.03 -6.26
N GLU A 47 -4.64 -16.28 -6.84
CA GLU A 47 -3.86 -15.28 -6.11
C GLU A 47 -4.59 -13.92 -6.04
N ALA A 48 -4.37 -13.18 -4.96
CA ALA A 48 -4.74 -11.78 -4.91
C ALA A 48 -3.96 -10.99 -5.98
N VAL A 49 -4.68 -10.29 -6.85
CA VAL A 49 -4.08 -9.63 -8.01
C VAL A 49 -3.68 -8.19 -7.67
N GLU A 50 -2.45 -7.84 -8.01
CA GLU A 50 -1.93 -6.48 -7.86
C GLU A 50 -2.60 -5.48 -8.84
N LEU A 51 -2.84 -4.25 -8.38
CA LEU A 51 -3.40 -3.19 -9.21
C LEU A 51 -2.29 -2.42 -9.97
N ARG A 52 -2.23 -2.64 -11.29
CA ARG A 52 -1.32 -1.94 -12.22
C ARG A 52 -2.04 -0.85 -13.01
N ASP A 53 -1.28 0.17 -13.42
CA ASP A 53 -1.79 1.31 -14.18
C ASP A 53 -2.25 0.92 -15.59
N GLN A 54 -1.57 -0.06 -16.21
CA GLN A 54 -1.75 -0.51 -17.60
C GLN A 54 -1.49 0.57 -18.67
N ASP A 55 -0.88 1.70 -18.28
CA ASP A 55 -0.41 2.73 -19.20
C ASP A 55 0.91 2.32 -19.87
N ARG A 56 0.85 1.91 -21.13
CA ARG A 56 2.04 1.45 -21.89
C ARG A 56 3.13 2.52 -22.02
N ASN A 57 2.80 3.80 -21.90
CA ASN A 57 3.78 4.89 -21.98
C ASN A 57 4.60 5.05 -20.70
N ARG A 58 4.20 4.42 -19.59
CA ARG A 58 4.90 4.46 -18.30
C ARG A 58 5.27 3.06 -17.83
N PHE A 59 6.57 2.80 -17.72
CA PHE A 59 7.11 1.51 -17.25
C PHE A 59 6.48 0.29 -17.97
N GLY A 60 6.14 0.43 -19.25
CA GLY A 60 5.52 -0.65 -20.04
C GLY A 60 4.17 -1.14 -19.50
N GLY A 61 3.39 -0.29 -18.83
CA GLY A 61 2.09 -0.65 -18.23
C GLY A 61 2.17 -1.08 -16.77
N LYS A 62 3.37 -1.14 -16.18
CA LYS A 62 3.60 -1.66 -14.82
C LYS A 62 3.58 -0.61 -13.72
N GLY A 63 3.25 0.65 -14.04
CA GLY A 63 3.04 1.69 -13.02
C GLY A 63 2.03 1.29 -11.95
N VAL A 64 2.11 1.92 -10.78
CA VAL A 64 1.23 1.65 -9.63
C VAL A 64 0.58 2.92 -9.06
N LEU A 65 0.47 3.98 -9.86
CA LEU A 65 -0.12 5.25 -9.39
C LEU A 65 -1.59 5.09 -8.97
N LYS A 66 -2.36 4.20 -9.61
CA LYS A 66 -3.72 3.87 -9.18
C LYS A 66 -3.74 3.24 -7.78
N ALA A 67 -2.82 2.31 -7.50
CA ALA A 67 -2.70 1.69 -6.18
C ALA A 67 -2.28 2.71 -5.12
N VAL A 68 -1.29 3.57 -5.43
CA VAL A 68 -0.87 4.69 -4.56
C VAL A 68 -2.04 5.63 -4.26
N LYS A 69 -2.84 5.95 -5.28
CA LYS A 69 -4.04 6.78 -5.12
C LYS A 69 -5.06 6.13 -4.20
N ASN A 70 -5.34 4.83 -4.37
CA ASN A 70 -6.26 4.10 -3.49
C ASN A 70 -5.80 4.13 -2.02
N VAL A 71 -4.50 3.98 -1.76
CA VAL A 71 -3.98 4.10 -0.38
C VAL A 71 -4.25 5.50 0.17
N ASN A 72 -3.88 6.55 -0.58
CA ASN A 72 -3.95 7.92 -0.10
C ASN A 72 -5.38 8.46 0.01
N GLU A 73 -6.29 8.05 -0.87
CA GLU A 73 -7.63 8.65 -0.98
C GLU A 73 -8.74 7.77 -0.40
N ILE A 74 -8.55 6.45 -0.32
CA ILE A 74 -9.59 5.50 0.13
C ILE A 74 -9.19 4.86 1.45
N ILE A 75 -8.01 4.23 1.50
CA ILE A 75 -7.57 3.47 2.68
C ILE A 75 -7.21 4.40 3.84
N ARG A 76 -6.44 5.46 3.58
CA ARG A 76 -6.04 6.42 4.61
C ARG A 76 -7.22 6.94 5.45
N PRO A 77 -8.27 7.55 4.88
CA PRO A 77 -9.37 8.07 5.69
C PRO A 77 -10.13 6.96 6.46
N ALA A 78 -10.11 5.71 5.98
CA ALA A 78 -10.72 4.59 6.69
C ALA A 78 -9.93 4.11 7.92
N LEU A 79 -8.60 4.35 7.93
CA LEU A 79 -7.69 3.89 8.98
C LEU A 79 -7.23 4.97 9.96
N VAL A 80 -7.25 6.26 9.58
CA VAL A 80 -6.89 7.34 10.52
C VAL A 80 -7.83 7.33 11.72
N GLY A 81 -7.25 7.32 12.92
CA GLY A 81 -7.97 7.20 14.19
C GLY A 81 -8.05 5.77 14.75
N GLU A 82 -7.75 4.75 13.94
CA GLU A 82 -7.72 3.36 14.40
C GLU A 82 -6.49 3.04 15.24
N GLN A 83 -6.58 2.01 16.08
CA GLN A 83 -5.43 1.51 16.85
C GLN A 83 -4.56 0.62 15.98
N GLY A 84 -3.32 1.02 15.68
CA GLY A 84 -2.39 0.25 14.86
C GLY A 84 -2.02 -1.13 15.41
N SER A 85 -2.33 -1.41 16.69
CA SER A 85 -2.15 -2.74 17.30
C SER A 85 -3.33 -3.70 17.06
N CYS A 86 -4.46 -3.23 16.54
CA CYS A 86 -5.64 -4.05 16.27
C CYS A 86 -5.57 -4.67 14.86
N GLN A 87 -4.57 -5.53 14.63
CA GLN A 87 -4.22 -6.06 13.31
C GLN A 87 -5.42 -6.68 12.57
N ILE A 88 -6.14 -7.61 13.20
CA ILE A 88 -7.26 -8.34 12.57
C ILE A 88 -8.37 -7.37 12.13
N LEU A 89 -8.72 -6.39 12.99
CA LEU A 89 -9.76 -5.40 12.69
C LEU A 89 -9.36 -4.49 11.52
N ILE A 90 -8.07 -4.12 11.46
CA ILE A 90 -7.54 -3.33 10.35
C ILE A 90 -7.64 -4.14 9.05
N ASP A 91 -7.18 -5.39 9.05
CA ASP A 91 -7.21 -6.25 7.86
C ASP A 91 -8.65 -6.50 7.38
N ASP A 92 -9.59 -6.77 8.30
CA ASP A 92 -11.02 -6.94 7.99
C ASP A 92 -11.66 -5.70 7.35
N LYS A 93 -11.18 -4.50 7.70
CA LYS A 93 -11.68 -3.24 7.12
C LYS A 93 -11.12 -2.99 5.70
N LEU A 94 -10.02 -3.66 5.34
CA LEU A 94 -9.36 -3.50 4.04
C LEU A 94 -9.76 -4.56 3.00
N MET A 95 -10.45 -5.62 3.43
CA MET A 95 -11.05 -6.64 2.57
C MET A 95 -12.37 -6.16 1.96
#